data_AF-A0A925FJN6-F1
#
_entry.id   AF-A0A925FJN6-F1
#
_cell.length_a   1.000
_cell.length_b   1.000
_cell.length_c   1.000
_cell.angle_alpha   90.00
_cell.angle_beta   90.00
_cell.angle_gamma   90.00
#
_symmetry.space_group_name_H-M   'P 1'
#
loop_
_entity.id
_entity.type
_entity.pdbx_description
1 polymer ?
#
loop_
_entity_poly.entity_id
_entity_poly.type
_entity_poly.pdbx_seq_one_letter_code
_entity_poly.pdbx_strand_id
1 'polypeptide(L)' 'IEKGDVAEAIEHLESAASSDPKKDYIFYQLSIAYRRVSRPVDSEKALKTFRELKEANRREKPSGMGTNANAP' A
#
# COMPACT_ATOMS: atom_id res chain seq x y z
N ILE A 1 -10.77 13.48 13.35
CA ILE A 1 -9.57 13.45 12.48
C ILE A 1 -9.76 14.58 11.50
N GLU A 2 -9.14 15.71 11.81
CA GLU A 2 -9.23 16.88 10.97
C GLU A 2 -8.38 16.65 9.72
N LYS A 3 -8.67 17.36 8.62
CA LYS A 3 -7.87 17.22 7.38
C LYS A 3 -6.39 17.57 7.59
N GLY A 4 -6.09 18.39 8.60
CA GLY A 4 -4.72 18.75 9.00
C GLY A 4 -3.90 17.54 9.47
N ASP A 5 -4.47 16.69 10.33
CA ASP A 5 -3.79 15.49 10.84
C ASP A 5 -3.44 14.49 9.73
N VAL A 6 -4.26 14.44 8.68
CA VAL A 6 -4.07 13.49 7.58
C VAL A 6 -2.92 13.91 6.68
N ALA A 7 -2.71 15.22 6.48
CA ALA A 7 -1.60 15.72 5.67
C ALA A 7 -0.25 15.40 6.33
N GLU A 8 -0.13 15.63 7.64
CA GLU A 8 1.06 15.27 8.41
C GLU A 8 1.32 13.75 8.38
N ALA A 9 0.25 12.95 8.52
CA ALA A 9 0.36 11.49 8.38
C ALA A 9 0.88 11.07 6.99
N ILE A 10 0.48 11.75 5.92
CA ILE A 10 1.01 11.50 4.57
C ILE A 10 2.51 11.77 4.53
N GLU A 11 2.99 12.91 5.03
CA GLU A 11 4.42 13.24 5.02
C GLU A 11 5.28 12.22 5.80
N HIS A 12 4.79 11.79 6.98
CA HIS A 12 5.46 10.74 7.75
C HIS A 12 5.49 9.41 7.00
N LEU A 13 4.39 9.03 6.35
CA LEU A 13 4.31 7.79 5.57
C LEU A 13 5.19 7.85 4.31
N GLU A 14 5.30 8.99 3.64
CA GLU A 14 6.17 9.15 2.48
C GLU A 14 7.65 9.06 2.88
N SER A 15 8.03 9.70 3.98
CA SER A 15 9.39 9.58 4.53
C SER A 15 9.73 8.13 4.91
N ALA A 16 8.75 7.41 5.47
CA ALA A 16 8.89 5.99 5.76
C ALA A 16 8.96 5.14 4.48
N ALA A 17 8.19 5.47 3.44
CA ALA A 17 8.24 4.80 2.15
C ALA A 17 9.60 5.00 1.44
N SER A 18 10.21 6.18 1.58
CA SER A 18 11.57 6.44 1.08
C SER A 18 12.62 5.65 1.85
N SER A 19 12.42 5.47 3.16
CA SER A 19 13.35 4.72 4.02
C SER A 19 13.24 3.21 3.82
N ASP A 20 12.03 2.69 3.62
CA ASP A 20 11.75 1.27 3.48
C ASP A 20 10.69 1.02 2.39
N PRO A 21 11.10 1.06 1.11
CA PRO A 21 10.19 0.94 -0.03
C PRO A 21 9.61 -0.47 -0.22
N LYS A 22 10.04 -1.45 0.58
CA LYS A 22 9.56 -2.85 0.49
C LYS A 22 8.35 -3.12 1.37
N LYS A 23 7.99 -2.19 2.26
CA LYS A 23 6.82 -2.33 3.14
C LYS A 23 5.54 -1.98 2.41
N ASP A 24 4.84 -3.01 1.95
CA ASP A 24 3.54 -2.89 1.28
C ASP A 24 2.51 -2.11 2.13
N TYR A 25 2.49 -2.32 3.45
CA TYR A 25 1.56 -1.62 4.36
C TYR A 25 1.64 -0.08 4.29
N ILE A 26 2.82 0.51 4.04
CA ILE A 26 2.98 1.97 3.95
C ILE A 26 2.18 2.54 2.78
N PHE A 27 2.24 1.88 1.62
CA PHE A 27 1.49 2.27 0.42
C PHE A 27 -0.02 2.09 0.60
N TYR A 28 -0.44 1.08 1.38
CA TYR A 28 -1.83 0.93 1.74
C TYR A 28 -2.34 2.09 2.61
N GLN A 29 -1.58 2.49 3.63
CA GLN A 29 -1.91 3.64 4.49
C GLN A 29 -1.94 4.96 3.70
N LEU A 30 -0.97 5.17 2.80
CA LEU A 30 -0.96 6.33 1.90
C LEU A 30 -2.24 6.39 1.05
N SER A 31 -2.71 5.25 0.52
CA SER A 31 -3.94 5.25 -0.26
C SER A 31 -5.16 5.74 0.54
N ILE A 32 -5.28 5.30 1.79
CA ILE A 32 -6.37 5.72 2.67
C ILE A 32 -6.25 7.21 3.00
N ALA A 33 -5.05 7.66 3.36
CA ALA A 33 -4.79 9.06 3.70
C ALA A 33 -5.08 9.98 2.51
N TYR A 34 -4.65 9.61 1.30
CA TYR A 34 -4.94 10.34 0.07
C TYR A 34 -6.43 10.48 -0.23
N ARG A 35 -7.24 9.43 0.01
CA ARG A 35 -8.70 9.53 -0.15
C ARG A 35 -9.33 10.53 0.81
N ARG A 36 -8.80 10.65 2.03
CA ARG A 36 -9.33 11.55 3.08
C ARG A 36 -9.03 13.02 2.79
N VAL A 37 -7.96 13.32 2.06
CA VAL A 37 -7.61 14.68 1.61
C VAL A 37 -8.10 14.99 0.19
N SER A 38 -9.05 14.21 -0.33
CA SER A 38 -9.61 14.40 -1.70
C SER A 38 -8.56 14.34 -2.81
N ARG A 39 -7.52 13.49 -2.66
CA ARG A 39 -6.50 13.19 -3.68
C ARG A 39 -6.67 11.78 -4.26
N PRO A 40 -7.73 11.50 -5.04
CA PRO A 40 -8.02 10.15 -5.53
C PRO A 40 -6.94 9.59 -6.47
N VAL A 41 -6.32 10.44 -7.29
CA VAL A 41 -5.26 10.03 -8.23
C VAL A 41 -4.04 9.47 -7.49
N ASP A 42 -3.62 10.12 -6.42
CA ASP A 42 -2.48 9.65 -5.61
C ASP A 42 -2.84 8.41 -4.80
N SER A 43 -4.09 8.31 -4.33
CA SER A 43 -4.61 7.09 -3.72
C SER A 43 -4.51 5.88 -4.65
N GLU A 44 -4.92 6.04 -5.91
CA GLU A 44 -4.88 4.95 -6.90
C GLU A 44 -3.45 4.50 -7.21
N LYS A 45 -2.53 5.46 -7.34
CA LYS A 45 -1.10 5.17 -7.50
C LYS A 45 -0.55 4.36 -6.32
N ALA A 46 -0.81 4.81 -5.09
CA ALA A 46 -0.37 4.11 -3.88
C ALA A 46 -0.98 2.69 -3.78
N LEU A 47 -2.26 2.54 -4.12
CA LEU A 47 -2.92 1.23 -4.19
C LEU A 47 -2.33 0.30 -5.25
N LYS A 48 -1.91 0.84 -6.40
CA LYS A 48 -1.22 0.07 -7.45
C LYS A 48 0.12 -0.44 -6.93
N THR A 49 0.95 0.43 -6.35
CA THR A 49 2.24 0.05 -5.77
C THR A 49 2.08 -0.97 -4.63
N PHE A 50 1.09 -0.80 -3.76
CA PHE A 50 0.76 -1.77 -2.71
C PHE A 50 0.50 -3.18 -3.29
N ARG A 51 -0.31 -3.27 -4.35
CA ARG A 51 -0.61 -4.55 -5.00
C ARG A 51 0.62 -5.20 -5.61
N GLU A 52 1.45 -4.42 -6.30
CA GLU A 52 2.70 -4.88 -6.90
C GLU A 52 3.67 -5.39 -5.84
N LEU A 53 3.84 -4.66 -4.73
CA LEU A 53 4.70 -5.07 -3.62
C LEU A 53 4.15 -6.30 -2.89
N LYS A 54 2.85 -6.39 -2.67
CA LYS A 54 2.22 -7.56 -2.05
C LYS A 54 2.41 -8.81 -2.91
N GLU A 55 2.31 -8.67 -4.22
CA GLU A 55 2.57 -9.77 -5.15
C GLU A 55 4.05 -10.15 -5.18
N ALA A 56 4.95 -9.16 -5.21
CA ALA A 56 6.39 -9.38 -5.12
C ALA A 56 6.79 -10.08 -3.81
N ASN A 57 6.31 -9.59 -2.67
CA ASN A 57 6.53 -10.17 -1.33
C ASN A 57 5.95 -11.60 -1.22
N ARG A 58 4.81 -11.86 -1.87
CA ARG A 58 4.23 -13.21 -1.96
C ARG A 58 5.10 -14.16 -2.79
N ARG A 59 5.73 -13.66 -3.86
CA ARG A 59 6.66 -14.45 -4.69
C ARG A 59 8.01 -14.67 -4.00
N GLU A 60 8.48 -13.69 -3.21
CA GLU A 60 9.76 -13.75 -2.48
C GLU A 60 9.72 -14.69 -1.25
N LYS A 61 8.56 -14.88 -0.63
CA LYS A 61 8.37 -15.88 0.43
C LYS A 61 7.73 -17.14 -0.14
N PRO A 62 8.50 -18.20 -0.49
CA PRO A 62 7.93 -19.50 -0.77
C PRO A 62 7.50 -20.14 0.56
N SER A 63 6.41 -19.66 1.14
CA SER A 63 5.70 -20.40 2.17
C SER A 63 4.69 -21.29 1.44
N GLY A 64 5.10 -22.53 1.22
CA GLY A 64 4.26 -23.56 0.62
C GLY A 64 2.95 -23.73 1.37
N MET A 65 1.84 -23.55 0.65
CA MET A 65 0.71 -24.46 0.65
C MET A 65 -0.10 -24.19 -0.63
N GLY A 66 -0.24 -25.20 -1.49
CA GLY A 66 -1.34 -25.26 -2.48
C GLY A 66 -2.69 -25.18 -1.77
N THR A 67 -3.84 -24.98 -2.39
CA THR A 67 -4.44 -25.52 -3.63
C THR A 67 -5.63 -24.58 -3.92
N ASN A 68 -6.29 -24.47 -5.07
CA ASN A 68 -6.71 -25.43 -6.07
C ASN A 68 -7.19 -24.59 -7.27
N ALA A 69 -6.57 -24.78 -8.43
CA ALA A 69 -7.18 -24.41 -9.70
C ALA A 69 -8.15 -25.54 -10.06
N ASN A 70 -9.40 -25.42 -9.64
CA ASN A 70 -10.50 -26.19 -10.20
C ASN A 70 -11.67 -25.24 -10.40
N ALA A 71 -11.76 -24.71 -11.62
CA ALA A 71 -12.96 -24.08 -12.14
C ALA A 71 -13.73 -25.17 -12.91
N PRO A 72 -15.07 -25.24 -12.75
CA PRO A 72 -15.91 -26.31 -13.30
C PRO A 72 -15.94 -26.35 -14.83
#